data_AF-A0AA86P4G8-F1
#
_entry.id   AF-A0AA86P4G8-F1
#
_cell.length_a   1.000
_cell.length_b   1.000
_cell.length_c   1.000
_cell.angle_alpha   90.00
_cell.angle_beta   90.00
_cell.angle_gamma   90.00
#
_symmetry.space_group_name_H-M   'P 1'
#
loop_
_entity.id
_entity.type
_entity.pdbx_description
1 polymer ?
#
loop_
_entity_poly.entity_id
_entity_poly.type
_entity_poly.pdbx_seq_one_letter_code
_entity_poly.pdbx_strand_id
1 'polypeptide(L)'
;MRQIQKWTETDKYQLVSFVNLNTTNNRTNWVQVAQQINRTPKQCKSYYTVVIKQCVPKKCNLIWTLSMLIQLIGCVQIYGKKWSLIKKLQFPDYTTEQLRLKYHAFIQFKNGNEELVKLIQKGSVQVKDHPRVKKLYEHFLSLYDSYQNCTSSDFIRKKALQNANEKLQLQDLIKFLEAVIQQLTIE
;
A
#
# COMPACT_ATOMS: atom_id res chain seq x y z
N MET A 1 44.72 -11.54 -11.24
CA MET A 1 43.52 -10.74 -10.96
C MET A 1 42.57 -10.85 -12.14
N ARG A 2 41.28 -11.16 -11.96
CA ARG A 2 40.31 -11.18 -13.07
C ARG A 2 39.84 -9.75 -13.32
N GLN A 3 39.99 -9.23 -14.53
CA GLN A 3 39.43 -7.93 -14.90
C GLN A 3 37.90 -8.03 -14.93
N ILE A 4 37.23 -7.11 -14.22
CA ILE A 4 35.77 -7.01 -14.25
C ILE A 4 35.38 -6.20 -15.49
N GLN A 5 34.87 -6.89 -16.50
CA GLN A 5 34.38 -6.24 -17.72
C GLN A 5 33.11 -5.42 -17.40
N LYS A 6 33.15 -4.11 -17.66
CA LYS A 6 32.04 -3.16 -17.43
C LYS A 6 30.85 -3.46 -18.36
N TRP A 7 29.63 -3.17 -17.90
CA TRP A 7 28.41 -3.29 -18.72
C TRP A 7 28.25 -2.07 -19.62
N THR A 8 28.21 -2.28 -20.93
CA THR A 8 27.92 -1.20 -21.91
C THR A 8 26.42 -0.97 -22.02
N GLU A 9 25.97 0.16 -22.59
CA GLU A 9 24.53 0.38 -22.86
C GLU A 9 23.96 -0.69 -23.79
N THR A 10 24.71 -1.08 -24.83
CA THR A 10 24.32 -2.17 -25.74
C THR A 10 24.11 -3.48 -25.00
N ASP A 11 25.02 -3.85 -24.09
CA ASP A 11 24.87 -5.06 -23.27
C ASP A 11 23.59 -5.03 -22.45
N LYS A 12 23.22 -3.85 -21.91
CA LYS A 12 22.00 -3.67 -21.11
C LYS A 12 20.75 -3.89 -21.96
N TYR A 13 20.67 -3.25 -23.13
CA TYR A 13 19.53 -3.42 -24.04
C TYR A 13 19.38 -4.87 -24.50
N GLN A 14 20.48 -5.51 -24.89
CA GLN A 14 20.50 -6.91 -25.28
C GLN A 14 20.07 -7.83 -24.14
N LEU A 15 20.54 -7.57 -22.91
CA LEU A 15 20.14 -8.32 -21.73
C LEU A 15 18.63 -8.28 -21.51
N VAL A 16 18.00 -7.11 -21.58
CA VAL A 16 16.54 -7.01 -21.41
C VAL A 16 15.80 -7.77 -22.51
N SER A 17 16.22 -7.59 -23.76
CA SER A 17 15.61 -8.27 -24.90
C SER A 17 15.70 -9.79 -24.78
N PHE A 18 16.89 -10.33 -24.53
CA PHE A 18 17.08 -11.77 -24.39
C PHE A 18 16.43 -12.35 -23.15
N VAL A 19 16.36 -11.61 -22.04
CA VAL A 19 15.61 -12.06 -20.86
C VAL A 19 14.12 -12.21 -21.20
N ASN A 20 13.52 -11.27 -21.93
CA ASN A 20 12.11 -11.38 -22.33
C ASN A 20 11.88 -12.57 -23.28
N LEU A 21 12.77 -12.80 -24.24
CA LEU A 21 12.68 -13.93 -25.18
C LEU A 21 12.86 -15.30 -24.51
N ASN A 22 13.71 -15.38 -23.49
CA ASN A 22 14.08 -16.63 -22.82
C ASN A 22 13.39 -16.78 -21.45
N THR A 23 12.30 -16.04 -21.18
CA THR A 23 11.48 -16.20 -19.97
C THR A 23 10.19 -16.94 -20.30
N THR A 24 10.01 -18.11 -19.70
CA THR A 24 8.80 -18.92 -19.83
C THR A 24 8.28 -19.25 -18.44
N ASN A 25 6.98 -19.09 -18.20
CA ASN A 25 6.36 -19.34 -16.89
C ASN A 25 7.07 -18.62 -15.72
N ASN A 26 7.44 -17.35 -15.92
CA ASN A 26 8.20 -16.53 -14.95
C ASN A 26 9.58 -17.09 -14.57
N ARG A 27 10.15 -18.02 -15.35
CA ARG A 27 11.51 -18.54 -15.19
C ARG A 27 12.35 -18.19 -16.42
N THR A 28 13.46 -17.49 -16.20
CA THR A 28 14.39 -17.09 -17.27
C THR A 28 15.50 -18.12 -17.42
N ASN A 29 15.76 -18.59 -18.66
CA ASN A 29 16.90 -19.45 -18.97
C ASN A 29 18.20 -18.63 -19.08
N TRP A 30 18.86 -18.41 -17.94
CA TRP A 30 20.08 -17.60 -17.87
C TRP A 30 21.27 -18.16 -18.65
N VAL A 31 21.28 -19.46 -18.94
CA VAL A 31 22.34 -20.08 -19.75
C VAL A 31 22.24 -19.62 -21.20
N GLN A 32 21.03 -19.63 -21.77
CA GLN A 32 20.79 -19.13 -23.14
C GLN A 32 21.03 -17.61 -23.24
N VAL A 33 20.57 -16.83 -22.27
CA VAL A 33 20.83 -15.38 -22.23
C VAL A 33 22.32 -15.06 -22.20
N ALA A 34 23.08 -15.79 -21.37
CA ALA A 34 24.52 -15.64 -21.22
C ALA A 34 25.29 -15.93 -22.52
N GLN A 35 24.88 -16.96 -23.26
CA GLN A 35 25.47 -17.32 -24.55
C GLN A 35 25.36 -16.19 -25.58
N GLN A 36 24.24 -15.44 -25.57
CA GLN A 36 24.00 -14.37 -26.54
C GLN A 36 24.78 -13.07 -26.24
N ILE A 37 25.12 -12.81 -24.98
CA ILE A 37 25.74 -11.55 -24.53
C ILE A 37 27.23 -11.75 -24.19
N ASN A 38 27.76 -12.96 -24.39
CA ASN A 38 29.12 -13.35 -24.03
C ASN A 38 29.48 -13.00 -22.57
N ARG A 39 28.57 -13.30 -21.65
CA ARG A 39 28.75 -13.11 -20.19
C ARG A 39 28.42 -14.40 -19.46
N THR A 40 28.81 -14.52 -18.20
CA THR A 40 28.39 -15.68 -17.40
C THR A 40 26.92 -15.57 -16.98
N PRO A 41 26.18 -16.69 -16.84
CA PRO A 41 24.80 -16.68 -16.36
C PRO A 41 24.61 -15.94 -15.03
N LYS A 42 25.60 -16.07 -14.13
CA LYS A 42 25.61 -15.40 -12.83
C LYS A 42 25.69 -13.87 -12.97
N GLN A 43 26.53 -13.36 -13.88
CA GLN A 43 26.63 -11.93 -14.15
C GLN A 43 25.33 -11.37 -14.74
N CYS A 44 24.76 -12.03 -15.75
CA CYS A 44 23.47 -11.65 -16.35
C CYS A 44 22.36 -11.58 -15.30
N LYS A 45 22.19 -12.64 -14.50
CA LYS A 45 21.17 -12.70 -13.44
C LYS A 45 21.37 -11.62 -12.39
N SER A 46 22.60 -11.45 -11.90
CA SER A 46 22.93 -10.46 -10.88
C SER A 46 22.64 -9.05 -11.37
N TYR A 47 23.11 -8.71 -12.57
CA TYR A 47 22.92 -7.39 -13.15
C TYR A 47 21.44 -7.09 -13.42
N TYR A 48 20.71 -8.04 -14.02
CA TYR A 48 19.28 -7.87 -14.29
C TYR A 48 18.46 -7.68 -13.01
N THR A 49 18.77 -8.45 -11.96
CA THR A 49 18.06 -8.37 -10.67
C THR A 49 18.34 -7.07 -9.92
N VAL A 50 19.59 -6.60 -9.96
CA VAL A 50 20.00 -5.39 -9.23
C VAL A 50 19.65 -4.13 -10.01
N VAL A 51 20.02 -4.04 -11.27
CA VAL A 51 19.93 -2.78 -12.02
C VAL A 51 18.60 -2.70 -12.75
N ILE A 52 18.31 -3.68 -13.61
CA ILE A 52 17.14 -3.58 -14.48
C ILE A 52 15.82 -3.73 -13.72
N LYS A 53 15.69 -4.68 -12.78
CA LYS A 53 14.46 -4.83 -11.98
C LYS A 53 14.20 -3.64 -11.04
N GLN A 54 15.23 -2.85 -10.74
CA GLN A 54 15.10 -1.62 -9.95
C GLN A 54 14.80 -0.40 -10.85
N CYS A 55 15.34 -0.37 -12.07
CA CYS A 55 15.13 0.72 -13.04
C CYS A 55 13.83 0.58 -13.84
N VAL A 56 13.35 -0.64 -14.09
CA VAL A 56 11.96 -0.84 -14.50
C VAL A 56 11.13 -0.38 -13.31
N PRO A 57 10.30 0.67 -13.42
CA PRO A 57 9.47 1.11 -12.32
C PRO A 57 8.69 -0.12 -11.87
N LYS A 58 9.04 -0.67 -10.68
CA LYS A 58 8.44 -1.88 -10.13
C LYS A 58 6.95 -1.64 -10.11
N LYS A 59 6.17 -2.06 -11.15
CA LYS A 59 4.75 -1.69 -11.41
C LYS A 59 4.26 -0.83 -10.27
N CYS A 60 4.61 0.48 -10.37
CA CYS A 60 4.91 1.38 -9.25
C CYS A 60 4.11 0.97 -8.02
N ASN A 61 4.74 0.67 -6.87
CA ASN A 61 4.02 0.40 -5.61
C ASN A 61 2.81 1.33 -5.50
N LEU A 62 1.65 0.87 -5.97
CA LEU A 62 0.60 1.82 -6.32
C LEU A 62 0.15 2.37 -4.98
N ILE A 63 0.31 3.68 -4.82
CA ILE A 63 0.07 4.32 -3.54
C ILE A 63 -1.43 4.20 -3.28
N TRP A 64 -1.78 3.43 -2.25
CA TRP A 64 -3.16 3.30 -1.81
C TRP A 64 -3.53 4.54 -1.03
N THR A 65 -4.30 5.43 -1.64
CA THR A 65 -4.90 6.55 -0.92
C THR A 65 -6.06 6.07 -0.06
N LEU A 66 -6.46 6.87 0.93
CA LEU A 66 -7.62 6.57 1.77
C LEU A 66 -8.90 6.45 0.94
N SER A 67 -9.09 7.34 -0.04
CA SER A 67 -10.24 7.31 -0.96
C SER A 67 -10.33 5.97 -1.71
N MET A 68 -9.21 5.49 -2.26
CA MET A 68 -9.17 4.21 -2.96
C MET A 68 -9.47 3.02 -2.04
N LEU A 69 -9.05 3.11 -0.77
CA LEU A 69 -9.33 2.08 0.21
C LEU A 69 -10.82 2.03 0.56
N ILE A 70 -11.45 3.19 0.78
CA ILE A 70 -12.90 3.32 1.00
C ILE A 70 -13.66 2.75 -0.20
N GLN A 71 -13.27 3.13 -1.41
CA GLN A 71 -13.87 2.63 -2.66
C GLN A 71 -13.72 1.11 -2.78
N LEU A 72 -12.55 0.54 -2.44
CA LEU A 72 -12.33 -0.91 -2.44
C LEU A 72 -13.26 -1.61 -1.45
N ILE A 73 -13.42 -1.08 -0.24
CA ILE A 73 -14.30 -1.66 0.78
C ILE A 73 -15.76 -1.63 0.32
N GLY A 74 -16.23 -0.48 -0.18
CA GLY A 74 -17.59 -0.33 -0.70
C GLY A 74 -17.86 -1.29 -1.87
N CYS A 75 -16.90 -1.48 -2.78
CA CYS A 75 -17.02 -2.47 -3.85
C CYS A 75 -17.15 -3.90 -3.31
N VAL A 76 -16.39 -4.25 -2.27
CA VAL A 76 -16.47 -5.58 -1.66
C VAL A 76 -17.80 -5.78 -0.92
N GLN A 77 -18.38 -4.73 -0.33
CA GLN A 77 -19.71 -4.78 0.28
C GLN A 77 -20.80 -5.00 -0.78
N ILE A 78 -20.80 -4.20 -1.86
CA ILE A 78 -21.83 -4.26 -2.92
C ILE A 78 -21.72 -5.54 -3.76
N TYR A 79 -20.51 -5.93 -4.17
CA TYR A 79 -20.31 -7.02 -5.14
C TYR A 79 -19.81 -8.32 -4.50
N GLY A 80 -19.54 -8.33 -3.20
CA GLY A 80 -18.84 -9.43 -2.51
C GLY A 80 -17.36 -9.52 -2.90
N LYS A 81 -16.73 -10.67 -2.62
CA LYS A 81 -15.30 -10.93 -2.94
C LYS A 81 -15.06 -11.29 -4.42
N LYS A 82 -15.83 -10.72 -5.35
CA LYS A 82 -15.71 -10.92 -6.80
C LYS A 82 -14.56 -10.08 -7.38
N TRP A 83 -13.31 -10.38 -6.99
CA TRP A 83 -12.13 -9.55 -7.28
C TRP A 83 -11.94 -9.22 -8.76
N SER A 84 -12.19 -10.17 -9.66
CA SER A 84 -12.07 -9.95 -11.11
C SER A 84 -13.04 -8.88 -11.61
N LEU A 85 -14.26 -8.84 -11.05
CA LEU A 85 -15.27 -7.83 -11.38
C LEU A 85 -14.86 -6.46 -10.82
N ILE A 86 -14.46 -6.41 -9.55
CA ILE A 86 -14.03 -5.16 -8.88
C ILE A 86 -12.83 -4.54 -9.61
N LYS A 87 -11.83 -5.36 -9.99
CA LYS A 87 -10.70 -4.95 -10.83
C LYS A 87 -11.19 -4.31 -12.13
N LYS A 88 -12.07 -5.00 -12.86
CA LYS A 88 -12.55 -4.54 -14.17
C LYS A 88 -13.28 -3.21 -14.09
N LEU A 89 -14.08 -3.00 -13.03
CA LEU A 89 -14.95 -1.83 -12.92
C LEU A 89 -14.24 -0.60 -12.31
N GLN A 90 -13.40 -0.79 -11.30
CA GLN A 90 -12.94 0.32 -10.45
C GLN A 90 -11.41 0.40 -10.30
N PHE A 91 -10.69 -0.70 -10.53
CA PHE A 91 -9.24 -0.78 -10.30
C PHE A 91 -8.50 -1.49 -11.44
N PRO A 92 -8.59 -1.01 -12.69
CA PRO A 92 -8.03 -1.71 -13.85
C PRO A 92 -6.50 -1.92 -13.77
N ASP A 93 -5.81 -0.98 -13.13
CA ASP A 93 -4.35 -0.97 -12.96
C ASP A 93 -3.82 -1.93 -11.88
N TYR A 94 -4.71 -2.43 -11.02
CA TYR A 94 -4.37 -3.34 -9.94
C TYR A 94 -4.60 -4.79 -10.34
N THR A 95 -3.73 -5.69 -9.91
CA THR A 95 -3.99 -7.13 -9.99
C THR A 95 -5.05 -7.54 -8.97
N THR A 96 -5.82 -8.59 -9.27
CA THR A 96 -6.82 -9.15 -8.34
C THR A 96 -6.18 -9.51 -7.00
N GLU A 97 -4.96 -10.02 -7.02
CA GLU A 97 -4.21 -10.38 -5.83
C GLU A 97 -3.82 -9.16 -4.99
N GLN A 98 -3.42 -8.04 -5.61
CA GLN A 98 -3.15 -6.80 -4.88
C GLN A 98 -4.40 -6.29 -4.16
N LEU A 99 -5.58 -6.34 -4.81
CA LEU A 99 -6.85 -5.95 -4.19
C LEU A 99 -7.17 -6.84 -2.99
N ARG A 100 -7.04 -8.16 -3.16
CA ARG A 100 -7.29 -9.15 -2.10
C ARG A 100 -6.38 -8.93 -0.89
N LEU A 101 -5.08 -8.81 -1.12
CA LEU A 101 -4.08 -8.59 -0.07
C LEU A 101 -4.33 -7.26 0.65
N LYS A 102 -4.65 -6.20 -0.08
CA LYS A 102 -4.91 -4.89 0.52
C LYS A 102 -6.18 -4.91 1.38
N TYR A 103 -7.26 -5.49 0.88
CA TYR A 103 -8.50 -5.65 1.64
C TYR A 103 -8.28 -6.49 2.90
N HIS A 104 -7.58 -7.62 2.78
CA HIS A 104 -7.26 -8.47 3.93
C HIS A 104 -6.44 -7.74 4.99
N ALA A 105 -5.37 -7.04 4.58
CA ALA A 105 -4.56 -6.23 5.49
C ALA A 105 -5.41 -5.15 6.19
N PHE A 106 -6.35 -4.54 5.48
CA PHE A 106 -7.29 -3.59 6.08
C PHE A 106 -8.23 -4.24 7.10
N ILE A 107 -8.82 -5.40 6.79
CA ILE A 107 -9.68 -6.12 7.74
C ILE A 107 -8.91 -6.55 8.99
N GLN A 108 -7.69 -7.07 8.84
CA GLN A 108 -6.84 -7.39 9.99
C GLN A 108 -6.52 -6.17 10.84
N PHE A 109 -6.24 -5.04 10.19
CA PHE A 109 -6.02 -3.78 10.88
C PHE A 109 -7.28 -3.32 11.64
N LYS A 110 -8.45 -3.36 11.00
CA LYS A 110 -9.75 -3.04 11.59
C LYS A 110 -10.02 -3.91 12.83
N ASN A 111 -9.97 -5.24 12.67
CA ASN A 111 -10.23 -6.18 13.76
C ASN A 111 -9.28 -5.97 14.94
N GLY A 112 -7.98 -5.80 14.67
CA GLY A 112 -7.00 -5.54 15.74
C GLY A 112 -7.22 -4.20 16.44
N ASN A 113 -7.83 -3.22 15.78
CA ASN A 113 -8.19 -1.95 16.42
C ASN A 113 -9.50 -2.08 17.22
N GLU A 114 -10.48 -2.86 16.77
CA GLU A 114 -11.71 -3.12 17.52
C GLU A 114 -11.42 -3.82 18.86
N GLU A 115 -10.52 -4.80 18.88
CA GLU A 115 -10.06 -5.45 20.11
C GLU A 115 -9.39 -4.45 21.06
N LEU A 116 -8.56 -3.58 20.52
CA LEU A 116 -7.87 -2.55 21.29
C LEU A 116 -8.83 -1.53 21.90
N VAL A 117 -9.85 -1.10 21.14
CA VAL A 117 -10.93 -0.24 21.65
C VAL A 117 -11.66 -0.92 22.81
N LYS A 118 -11.99 -2.21 22.69
CA LYS A 118 -12.62 -2.98 23.76
C LYS A 118 -11.75 -3.06 25.02
N LEU A 119 -10.43 -3.22 24.87
CA LEU A 119 -9.50 -3.24 26.01
C LEU A 119 -9.38 -1.89 26.71
N ILE A 120 -9.37 -0.80 25.94
CA ILE A 120 -9.37 0.57 26.48
C ILE A 120 -10.67 0.86 27.22
N GLN A 121 -11.83 0.51 26.64
CA GLN A 121 -13.14 0.68 27.28
C GLN A 121 -13.27 -0.08 28.60
N LYS A 122 -12.61 -1.23 28.72
CA LYS A 122 -12.54 -2.02 29.96
C LYS A 122 -11.53 -1.47 30.98
N GLY A 123 -10.79 -0.40 30.66
CA GLY A 123 -9.72 0.14 31.50
C GLY A 123 -8.50 -0.78 31.62
N SER A 124 -8.43 -1.86 30.84
CA SER A 124 -7.35 -2.85 30.91
C SER A 124 -6.04 -2.35 30.30
N VAL A 125 -6.11 -1.32 29.44
CA VAL A 125 -4.97 -0.71 28.79
C VAL A 125 -5.11 0.80 28.82
N GLN A 126 -4.09 1.49 29.30
CA GLN A 126 -3.99 2.94 29.20
C GLN A 126 -3.49 3.32 27.80
N VAL A 127 -4.20 4.24 27.14
CA VAL A 127 -3.96 4.72 25.76
C VAL A 127 -2.50 5.12 25.54
N LYS A 128 -1.91 5.80 26.54
CA LYS A 128 -0.53 6.32 26.51
C LYS A 128 0.55 5.23 26.52
N ASP A 129 0.24 4.04 27.03
CA ASP A 129 1.21 2.98 27.27
C ASP A 129 1.23 1.93 26.15
N HIS A 130 0.26 1.97 25.23
CA HIS A 130 0.18 0.99 24.15
C HIS A 130 0.86 1.51 22.86
N PRO A 131 1.96 0.88 22.40
CA PRO A 131 2.77 1.38 21.27
C PRO A 131 1.97 1.57 19.96
N ARG A 132 0.99 0.70 19.72
CA ARG A 132 0.11 0.80 18.54
C ARG A 132 -0.86 1.98 18.61
N VAL A 133 -1.38 2.29 19.81
CA VAL A 133 -2.30 3.43 20.01
C VAL A 133 -1.53 4.71 19.84
N LYS A 134 -0.33 4.79 20.44
CA LYS A 134 0.58 5.92 20.29
C LYS A 134 0.89 6.21 18.80
N LYS A 135 1.25 5.18 18.02
CA LYS A 135 1.50 5.34 16.57
C LYS A 135 0.26 5.80 15.79
N LEU A 136 -0.93 5.29 16.13
CA LEU A 136 -2.17 5.73 15.48
C LEU A 136 -2.50 7.17 15.81
N TYR A 137 -2.30 7.58 17.07
CA TYR A 137 -2.48 8.95 17.53
C TYR A 137 -1.48 9.89 16.85
N GLU A 138 -0.19 9.53 16.79
CA GLU A 138 0.83 10.29 16.06
C GLU A 138 0.48 10.44 14.57
N HIS A 139 -0.02 9.37 13.93
CA HIS A 139 -0.45 9.44 12.53
C HIS A 139 -1.67 10.36 12.35
N PHE A 140 -2.65 10.28 13.26
CA PHE A 140 -3.80 11.17 13.27
C PHE A 140 -3.39 12.63 13.44
N LEU A 141 -2.51 12.94 14.40
CA LEU A 141 -1.97 14.28 14.60
C LEU A 141 -1.26 14.79 13.34
N SER A 142 -0.44 13.95 12.70
CA SER A 142 0.23 14.30 11.45
C SER A 142 -0.76 14.59 10.30
N LEU A 143 -1.85 13.82 10.19
CA LEU A 143 -2.90 14.08 9.21
C LEU A 143 -3.66 15.37 9.53
N TYR A 144 -3.94 15.62 10.82
CA TYR A 144 -4.60 16.81 11.30
C TYR A 144 -3.75 18.06 11.03
N ASP A 145 -2.46 18.03 11.33
CA ASP A 145 -1.52 19.13 11.06
C ASP A 145 -1.39 19.38 9.56
N SER A 146 -1.28 18.31 8.75
CA SER A 146 -1.27 18.44 7.28
C SER A 146 -2.56 19.05 6.74
N TYR A 147 -3.70 18.75 7.38
CA TYR A 147 -5.01 19.31 7.03
C TYR A 147 -5.12 20.79 7.43
N GLN A 148 -4.68 21.15 8.64
CA GLN A 148 -4.67 22.54 9.12
C GLN A 148 -3.81 23.45 8.23
N ASN A 149 -2.73 22.89 7.67
CA ASN A 149 -1.79 23.62 6.81
C ASN A 149 -2.16 23.61 5.32
N CYS A 150 -3.21 22.90 4.90
CA CYS A 150 -3.70 22.95 3.53
C CYS A 150 -4.62 24.17 3.32
N THR A 151 -4.05 25.23 2.75
CA THR A 151 -4.74 26.46 2.36
C THR A 151 -5.54 26.28 1.06
N SER A 152 -6.73 25.65 1.11
CA SER A 152 -7.75 25.81 0.06
C SER A 152 -9.13 25.28 0.47
N SER A 153 -10.13 26.17 0.41
CA SER A 153 -11.59 25.96 0.57
C SER A 153 -12.18 26.09 1.99
N ASP A 154 -12.51 27.33 2.36
CA ASP A 154 -13.02 27.79 3.66
C ASP A 154 -14.43 27.30 4.06
N PHE A 155 -15.16 26.59 3.19
CA PHE A 155 -16.54 26.18 3.49
C PHE A 155 -16.64 24.90 4.33
N ILE A 156 -15.81 23.89 4.03
CA ILE A 156 -15.74 22.64 4.81
C ILE A 156 -15.03 22.90 6.16
N ARG A 157 -14.08 23.84 6.15
CA ARG A 157 -13.26 24.26 7.30
C ARG A 157 -14.10 24.81 8.46
N LYS A 158 -15.09 25.67 8.19
CA LYS A 158 -15.94 26.26 9.25
C LYS A 158 -16.85 25.24 9.94
N LYS A 159 -17.42 24.29 9.19
CA LYS A 159 -18.33 23.27 9.75
C LYS A 159 -17.58 22.19 10.56
N ALA A 160 -16.33 21.91 10.20
CA ALA A 160 -15.46 21.00 10.94
C ALA A 160 -14.86 21.63 12.21
N LEU A 161 -14.46 22.91 12.16
CA LEU A 161 -13.91 23.65 13.31
C LEU A 161 -14.94 23.92 14.41
N GLN A 162 -16.20 24.14 14.06
CA GLN A 162 -17.26 24.41 15.05
C GLN A 162 -17.57 23.19 15.94
N ASN A 163 -17.19 21.98 15.51
CA ASN A 163 -17.37 20.75 16.27
C ASN A 163 -16.14 20.37 17.13
N ALA A 164 -14.99 21.04 16.99
CA ALA A 164 -13.71 20.49 17.43
C ALA A 164 -13.03 21.21 18.61
N ASN A 165 -13.69 22.11 19.34
CA ASN A 165 -13.01 22.82 20.45
C ASN A 165 -13.34 22.27 21.86
N GLU A 166 -12.31 21.60 22.41
CA GLU A 166 -11.87 21.59 23.82
C GLU A 166 -12.73 20.88 24.89
N LYS A 167 -13.03 19.59 24.65
CA LYS A 167 -13.02 18.51 25.67
C LYS A 167 -12.97 17.11 25.03
N LEU A 168 -12.46 17.06 23.80
CA LEU A 168 -12.95 16.19 22.74
C LEU A 168 -11.74 15.59 21.99
N GLN A 169 -10.85 14.88 22.70
CA GLN A 169 -9.70 14.24 22.05
C GLN A 169 -9.71 12.72 22.18
N LEU A 170 -10.21 12.18 23.30
CA LEU A 170 -10.48 10.75 23.40
C LEU A 170 -11.90 10.41 22.98
N GLN A 171 -12.91 11.17 23.42
CA GLN A 171 -14.29 10.94 23.00
C GLN A 171 -14.51 11.22 21.51
N ASP A 172 -13.79 12.16 20.90
CA ASP A 172 -13.87 12.34 19.44
C ASP A 172 -13.06 11.33 18.67
N LEU A 173 -11.90 10.90 19.17
CA LEU A 173 -11.20 9.81 18.52
C LEU A 173 -12.00 8.52 18.64
N ILE A 174 -12.64 8.27 19.79
CA ILE A 174 -13.57 7.15 20.00
C ILE A 174 -14.81 7.32 19.13
N LYS A 175 -15.48 8.48 19.10
CA LYS A 175 -16.63 8.75 18.22
C LYS A 175 -16.26 8.69 16.75
N PHE A 176 -15.06 9.12 16.37
CA PHE A 176 -14.54 9.02 15.01
C PHE A 176 -14.29 7.57 14.64
N LEU A 177 -13.62 6.81 15.51
CA LEU A 177 -13.43 5.38 15.33
C LEU A 177 -14.78 4.63 15.29
N GLU A 178 -15.73 4.98 16.16
CA GLU A 178 -17.09 4.42 16.20
C GLU A 178 -17.91 4.80 14.97
N ALA A 179 -17.83 6.05 14.49
CA ALA A 179 -18.51 6.51 13.28
C ALA A 179 -17.91 5.86 12.02
N VAL A 180 -16.57 5.74 11.96
CA VAL A 180 -15.88 4.99 10.91
C VAL A 180 -16.31 3.52 10.94
N ILE A 181 -16.41 2.91 12.13
CA ILE A 181 -16.92 1.53 12.27
C ILE A 181 -18.38 1.46 11.79
N GLN A 182 -19.29 2.31 12.29
CA GLN A 182 -20.72 2.31 11.92
C GLN A 182 -20.95 2.51 10.43
N GLN A 183 -20.29 3.48 9.78
CA GLN A 183 -20.38 3.68 8.33
C GLN A 183 -19.89 2.46 7.52
N LEU A 184 -19.01 1.65 8.10
CA LEU A 184 -18.52 0.40 7.51
C LEU A 184 -19.36 -0.83 7.88
N THR A 185 -20.44 -0.69 8.66
CA THR A 185 -21.28 -1.81 9.16
C THR A 185 -22.75 -1.71 8.72
N ILE A 186 -23.13 -0.70 7.94
CA ILE A 186 -24.47 -0.66 7.32
C ILE A 186 -24.47 -1.65 6.15
N GLU A 187 -25.35 -2.65 6.27
CA GLU A 187 -25.66 -3.74 5.34
C GLU A 187 -26.16 -3.25 3.97
#